data_AF-A0A534PCE6-F1
#
_entry.id   AF-A0A534PCE6-F1
#
_cell.length_a   1.000
_cell.length_b   1.000
_cell.length_c   1.000
_cell.angle_alpha   90.00
_cell.angle_beta   90.00
_cell.angle_gamma   90.00
#
_symmetry.space_group_name_H-M   'P 1'
#
loop_
_entity.id
_entity.type
_entity.pdbx_description
1 polymer ?
#
loop_
_entity_poly.entity_id
_entity_poly.type
_entity_poly.pdbx_seq_one_letter_code
_entity_poly.pdbx_strand_id
1 'polypeptide(L)'
;MNTAVRAAAASVLLFGCVRNPATGKLQLDIVSESQEVEMGKQAAQEVQQTMGTYKDPKVEAYVNNLGQSLAKQTTRPNLPWQFHVVEDASVNAFALPGGPVFVTRGILGTLNSEA
;
A
#
# COMPACT_ATOMS: atom_id res chain seq x y z
N MET A 1 -3.89 -53.23 -27.80
CA MET A 1 -3.34 -51.90 -28.10
C MET A 1 -4.43 -50.86 -27.85
N ASN A 2 -4.09 -49.80 -27.09
CA ASN A 2 -4.82 -48.52 -26.96
C ASN A 2 -5.83 -48.31 -25.79
N THR A 3 -5.39 -48.53 -24.55
CA THR A 3 -6.00 -47.89 -23.36
C THR A 3 -5.18 -46.72 -22.80
N ALA A 4 -4.14 -46.27 -23.51
CA ALA A 4 -3.12 -45.34 -22.98
C ALA A 4 -3.33 -43.85 -23.34
N VAL A 5 -4.53 -43.42 -23.70
CA VAL A 5 -4.74 -42.06 -24.22
C VAL A 5 -5.55 -41.21 -23.24
N ARG A 6 -4.81 -40.40 -22.48
CA ARG A 6 -5.17 -39.07 -21.95
C ARG A 6 -5.94 -38.97 -20.62
N ALA A 7 -5.39 -39.57 -19.57
CA ALA A 7 -5.57 -39.09 -18.20
C ALA A 7 -4.54 -37.97 -17.88
N ALA A 8 -4.48 -36.92 -18.68
CA ALA A 8 -3.54 -35.80 -18.51
C ALA A 8 -4.30 -34.47 -18.48
N ALA A 9 -5.20 -34.32 -17.51
CA ALA A 9 -5.94 -33.09 -17.29
C ALA A 9 -6.09 -32.85 -15.78
N ALA A 10 -4.97 -32.77 -15.05
CA ALA A 10 -4.97 -32.31 -13.67
C ALA A 10 -3.54 -31.91 -13.25
N SER A 11 -3.00 -30.86 -13.85
CA SER A 11 -1.80 -30.20 -13.32
C SER A 11 -1.90 -28.71 -13.57
N VAL A 12 -2.96 -28.10 -13.01
CA VAL A 12 -3.01 -26.65 -12.84
C VAL A 12 -2.20 -26.32 -11.59
N LEU A 13 -0.95 -25.98 -11.86
CA LEU A 13 0.01 -25.18 -11.09
C LEU A 13 -0.54 -24.55 -9.77
N LEU A 14 -0.21 -25.17 -8.62
CA LEU A 14 -0.31 -24.58 -7.29
C LEU A 14 0.94 -23.73 -7.00
N PHE A 15 1.02 -22.51 -7.53
CA PHE A 15 2.15 -21.58 -7.29
C PHE A 15 1.73 -20.25 -6.63
N GLY A 16 0.67 -20.24 -5.81
CA GLY A 16 0.17 -19.03 -5.15
C GLY A 16 0.71 -18.78 -3.74
N CYS A 17 1.30 -19.77 -3.08
CA CYS A 17 1.74 -19.62 -1.68
C CYS A 17 3.12 -18.96 -1.60
N VAL A 18 3.13 -17.67 -1.25
CA VAL A 18 4.34 -16.91 -0.94
C VAL A 18 4.45 -16.76 0.57
N ARG A 19 5.67 -16.77 1.11
CA ARG A 19 5.89 -16.50 2.53
C ARG A 19 5.92 -15.00 2.74
N ASN A 20 4.95 -14.47 3.49
CA ASN A 20 4.89 -13.05 3.79
C ASN A 20 6.10 -12.66 4.66
N PRO A 21 6.97 -11.74 4.22
CA PRO A 21 8.20 -11.40 4.94
C PRO A 21 7.93 -10.68 6.28
N ALA A 22 6.77 -10.02 6.44
CA ALA A 22 6.39 -9.34 7.67
C ALA A 22 5.86 -10.30 8.75
N THR A 23 5.15 -11.36 8.36
CA THR A 23 4.50 -12.27 9.32
C THR A 23 5.13 -13.66 9.38
N GLY A 24 5.95 -14.02 8.39
CA GLY A 24 6.52 -15.35 8.22
C GLY A 24 5.52 -16.44 7.84
N LYS A 25 4.24 -16.11 7.62
CA LYS A 25 3.17 -17.07 7.26
C LYS A 25 3.08 -17.25 5.75
N LEU A 26 2.64 -18.43 5.31
CA LEU A 26 2.27 -18.66 3.91
C LEU A 26 0.96 -17.93 3.63
N GLN A 27 0.95 -17.14 2.57
CA GLN A 27 -0.20 -16.38 2.11
C GLN A 27 -0.29 -16.47 0.59
N LEU A 28 -1.52 -16.33 0.09
CA LEU A 28 -1.75 -16.22 -1.33
C LEU A 28 -1.34 -14.83 -1.80
N ASP A 29 -0.40 -14.77 -2.74
CA ASP A 29 0.00 -13.54 -3.40
C ASP A 29 -0.29 -13.68 -4.90
N ILE A 30 -1.34 -12.99 -5.35
CA ILE A 30 -1.90 -13.14 -6.71
C ILE A 30 -1.69 -11.84 -7.52
N VAL A 31 -1.31 -10.75 -6.85
CA VAL A 31 -1.14 -9.43 -7.47
C VAL A 31 0.35 -9.13 -7.50
N SER A 32 0.90 -8.88 -8.69
CA SER A 32 2.31 -8.47 -8.78
C SER A 32 2.53 -7.08 -8.17
N GLU A 33 3.72 -6.82 -7.63
CA GLU A 33 4.04 -5.51 -7.05
C GLU A 33 3.80 -4.35 -8.04
N SER A 34 4.13 -4.52 -9.32
CA SER A 34 3.84 -3.50 -10.34
C SER A 34 2.35 -3.23 -10.52
N GLN A 35 1.50 -4.26 -10.42
CA GLN A 35 0.05 -4.09 -10.49
C GLN A 35 -0.47 -3.43 -9.21
N GLU A 36 0.08 -3.79 -8.05
CA GLU A 36 -0.23 -3.16 -6.77
C GLU A 36 0.05 -1.66 -6.80
N VAL A 37 1.23 -1.27 -7.31
CA VAL A 37 1.64 0.14 -7.48
C VAL A 37 0.71 0.90 -8.41
N GLU A 38 0.32 0.30 -9.54
CA GLU A 38 -0.58 0.96 -10.49
C GLU A 38 -1.98 1.15 -9.90
N MET A 39 -2.53 0.14 -9.20
CA MET A 39 -3.80 0.28 -8.48
C MET A 39 -3.74 1.38 -7.42
N GLY A 40 -2.64 1.43 -6.67
CA GLY A 40 -2.37 2.46 -5.68
C GLY A 40 -2.40 3.87 -6.25
N LYS A 41 -1.71 4.06 -7.38
CA LYS A 41 -1.65 5.34 -8.08
C LYS A 41 -3.04 5.81 -8.55
N GLN A 42 -3.85 4.91 -9.08
CA GLN A 42 -5.22 5.22 -9.51
C GLN A 42 -6.10 5.61 -8.32
N ALA A 43 -6.06 4.82 -7.24
CA ALA A 43 -6.81 5.11 -6.03
C ALA A 43 -6.34 6.42 -5.35
N ALA A 44 -5.05 6.73 -5.38
CA ALA A 44 -4.51 7.98 -4.84
C ALA A 44 -5.05 9.22 -5.57
N GLN A 45 -5.23 9.14 -6.89
CA GLN A 45 -5.86 10.21 -7.66
C GLN A 45 -7.31 10.43 -7.24
N GLU A 46 -8.06 9.36 -7.02
CA GLU A 46 -9.45 9.43 -6.55
C GLU A 46 -9.54 10.05 -5.14
N VAL A 47 -8.65 9.66 -4.23
CA VAL A 47 -8.58 10.27 -2.88
C VAL A 47 -8.32 11.77 -2.96
N GLN A 48 -7.34 12.21 -3.77
CA GLN A 48 -7.04 13.63 -3.91
C GLN A 48 -8.22 14.43 -4.49
N GLN A 49 -8.99 13.83 -5.41
CA GLN A 49 -10.18 14.45 -6.00
C GLN A 49 -11.35 14.54 -5.01
N THR A 50 -11.50 13.55 -4.12
CA THR A 50 -12.65 13.44 -3.22
C THR A 50 -12.43 14.12 -1.87
N MET A 51 -11.23 14.00 -1.29
CA MET A 51 -10.91 14.53 0.04
C MET A 51 -10.16 15.88 -0.01
N GLY A 52 -9.65 16.26 -1.18
CA GLY A 52 -8.88 17.48 -1.36
C GLY A 52 -7.47 17.43 -0.72
N THR A 53 -6.59 18.27 -1.22
CA THR A 53 -5.21 18.39 -0.72
C THR A 53 -5.10 19.48 0.33
N TYR A 54 -4.43 19.20 1.45
CA TYR A 54 -4.10 20.21 2.44
C TYR A 54 -3.01 21.15 1.90
N LYS A 55 -3.29 22.46 1.88
CA LYS A 55 -2.46 23.46 1.20
C LYS A 55 -1.38 24.09 2.11
N ASP A 56 -0.68 23.27 2.88
CA ASP A 56 0.49 23.70 3.64
C ASP A 56 1.74 22.91 3.20
N PRO A 57 2.64 23.50 2.39
CA PRO A 57 3.81 22.78 1.89
C PRO A 57 4.81 22.41 2.99
N LYS A 58 4.82 23.09 4.14
CA LYS A 58 5.70 22.72 5.25
C LYS A 58 5.21 21.47 5.94
N VAL A 59 3.89 21.39 6.17
CA VAL A 59 3.27 20.21 6.79
C VAL A 59 3.35 19.01 5.84
N GLU A 60 3.05 19.19 4.56
CA GLU A 60 3.19 18.14 3.55
C GLU A 60 4.63 17.61 3.49
N ALA A 61 5.63 18.51 3.43
CA ALA A 61 7.04 18.11 3.42
C ALA A 61 7.46 17.39 4.69
N TYR A 62 6.98 17.86 5.85
CA TYR A 62 7.27 17.22 7.14
C TYR A 62 6.71 15.79 7.19
N VAL A 63 5.42 15.62 6.88
CA VAL A 63 4.76 14.30 6.89
C VAL A 63 5.41 13.35 5.89
N ASN A 64 5.72 13.84 4.69
CA ASN A 64 6.45 13.04 3.70
C ASN A 64 7.84 12.64 4.16
N ASN A 65 8.65 13.57 4.70
CA ASN A 65 10.00 13.23 5.16
C ASN A 65 9.98 12.22 6.31
N LEU A 66 9.08 12.39 7.27
CA LEU A 66 8.90 11.46 8.38
C LEU A 66 8.47 10.08 7.86
N GLY A 67 7.43 10.03 7.03
CA GLY A 67 6.94 8.78 6.45
C GLY A 67 8.03 8.04 5.65
N GLN A 68 8.82 8.74 4.84
CA GLN A 68 9.93 8.16 4.08
C GLN A 68 11.01 7.58 5.01
N SER A 69 11.30 8.23 6.14
CA SER A 69 12.24 7.71 7.14
C SER A 69 11.75 6.40 7.77
N LEU A 70 10.45 6.33 8.06
CA LEU A 70 9.81 5.12 8.61
C LEU A 70 9.74 4.00 7.58
N ALA A 71 9.37 4.31 6.33
CA ALA A 71 9.22 3.36 5.24
C ALA A 71 10.50 2.55 4.98
N LYS A 72 11.67 3.19 5.09
CA LYS A 72 13.00 2.55 4.96
C LYS A 72 13.26 1.44 5.98
N GLN A 73 12.53 1.44 7.10
CA GLN A 73 12.66 0.46 8.17
C GLN A 73 11.64 -0.68 8.07
N THR A 74 10.77 -0.65 7.06
CA THR A 74 9.76 -1.69 6.83
C THR A 74 10.34 -2.89 6.10
N THR A 75 9.54 -3.96 5.95
CA THR A 75 9.88 -5.11 5.10
C THR A 75 9.77 -4.82 3.61
N ARG A 76 9.25 -3.65 3.20
CA ARG A 76 9.10 -3.23 1.80
C ARG A 76 9.71 -1.83 1.56
N PRO A 77 11.02 -1.66 1.79
CA PRO A 77 11.66 -0.33 1.73
C PRO A 77 11.75 0.25 0.31
N ASN A 78 11.58 -0.59 -0.72
CA ASN A 78 11.75 -0.21 -2.12
C ASN A 78 10.46 0.19 -2.85
N LEU A 79 9.32 0.17 -2.17
CA LEU A 79 8.08 0.69 -2.77
C LEU A 79 8.18 2.19 -3.03
N PRO A 80 7.43 2.72 -4.01
CA PRO A 80 7.36 4.16 -4.29
C PRO A 80 6.45 4.86 -3.27
N TRP A 81 6.84 4.80 -1.99
CA TRP A 81 6.12 5.41 -0.87
C TRP A 81 5.88 6.89 -1.12
N GLN A 82 4.66 7.34 -0.82
CA GLN A 82 4.25 8.74 -0.91
C GLN A 82 3.32 9.02 0.26
N PHE A 83 3.58 10.08 1.01
CA PHE A 83 2.73 10.45 2.14
C PHE A 83 2.12 11.81 1.88
N HIS A 84 0.81 11.91 2.06
CA HIS A 84 0.03 13.08 1.73
C HIS A 84 -0.90 13.48 2.86
N VAL A 85 -1.12 14.79 2.99
CA VAL A 85 -2.10 15.34 3.91
C VAL A 85 -3.36 15.77 3.16
N VAL A 86 -4.53 15.31 3.62
CA VAL A 86 -5.83 15.63 3.03
C VAL A 86 -6.62 16.60 3.90
N GLU A 87 -7.44 17.43 3.25
CA GLU A 87 -8.28 18.46 3.89
C GLU A 87 -9.54 17.86 4.50
N ASP A 88 -9.36 16.96 5.47
CA ASP A 88 -10.43 16.33 6.23
C ASP A 88 -10.22 16.55 7.75
N ALA A 89 -11.29 16.95 8.44
CA ALA A 89 -11.31 17.18 9.88
C ALA A 89 -11.50 15.90 10.70
N SER A 90 -11.82 14.78 10.07
CA SER A 90 -11.87 13.47 10.72
C SER A 90 -10.49 13.10 11.28
N VAL A 91 -10.44 12.34 12.37
CA VAL A 91 -9.18 11.81 12.93
C VAL A 91 -8.92 10.46 12.29
N ASN A 92 -8.12 10.42 11.23
CA ASN A 92 -7.89 9.20 10.46
C ASN A 92 -6.54 9.21 9.72
N ALA A 93 -6.05 8.02 9.38
CA ALA A 93 -4.95 7.81 8.45
C ALA A 93 -5.11 6.43 7.78
N PHE A 94 -4.78 6.33 6.50
CA PHE A 94 -4.94 5.09 5.75
C PHE A 94 -3.86 4.93 4.68
N ALA A 95 -3.59 3.67 4.32
CA ALA A 95 -2.61 3.31 3.29
C ALA A 95 -3.33 2.65 2.10
N LEU A 96 -2.88 3.00 0.89
CA LEU A 96 -3.32 2.39 -0.35
C LEU A 96 -2.28 1.36 -0.84
N PRO A 97 -2.68 0.45 -1.74
CA PRO A 97 -1.75 -0.50 -2.36
C PRO A 97 -0.51 0.21 -2.95
N GLY A 98 0.67 -0.39 -2.84
CA GLY A 98 1.85 0.11 -3.54
C GLY A 98 2.49 1.39 -2.99
N GLY A 99 2.07 1.87 -1.80
CA GLY A 99 2.82 2.87 -1.04
C GLY A 99 2.21 4.26 -0.81
N PRO A 100 1.11 4.71 -1.44
CA PRO A 100 0.47 5.96 -1.04
C PRO A 100 -0.14 5.84 0.37
N VAL A 101 0.13 6.81 1.23
CA VAL A 101 -0.41 6.90 2.58
C VAL A 101 -1.00 8.29 2.77
N PHE A 102 -2.20 8.35 3.32
CA PHE A 102 -2.93 9.59 3.54
C PHE A 102 -3.17 9.80 5.03
N VAL A 103 -2.95 11.03 5.46
CA VAL A 103 -3.13 11.49 6.84
C VAL A 103 -4.11 12.66 6.80
N THR A 104 -5.14 12.65 7.63
CA THR A 104 -6.13 13.74 7.62
C THR A 104 -5.63 14.95 8.40
N ARG A 105 -6.05 16.17 8.04
CA ARG A 105 -5.75 17.36 8.85
C ARG A 105 -6.23 17.19 10.32
N GLY A 106 -7.37 16.53 10.52
CA GLY A 106 -7.93 16.29 11.86
C GLY A 106 -7.02 15.49 12.79
N ILE A 107 -6.32 14.46 12.28
CA ILE A 107 -5.38 13.69 13.12
C ILE A 107 -4.20 14.55 13.57
N LEU A 108 -3.66 15.41 12.69
CA LEU A 108 -2.52 16.28 13.00
C LEU A 108 -2.85 17.28 14.12
N GLY A 109 -4.08 17.79 14.16
CA GLY A 109 -4.52 18.71 15.22
C GLY A 109 -4.81 18.05 16.57
N THR A 110 -4.82 16.71 16.64
CA THR A 110 -5.19 15.95 17.85
C THR A 110 -3.97 15.30 18.53
N LEU A 111 -2.87 15.10 17.79
CA LEU A 111 -1.66 14.49 18.30
C LEU A 111 -0.92 15.45 19.26
N ASN A 112 -0.52 14.94 20.42
CA ASN A 112 0.25 15.69 21.43
C ASN A 112 1.75 15.37 21.39
N SER A 113 2.14 14.36 20.61
CA SER A 113 3.50 13.80 20.52
C SER A 113 3.69 13.16 19.14
N GLU A 114 4.94 13.08 18.69
CA GLU A 114 5.36 12.39 17.46
C GLU A 114 5.71 10.90 17.70
N ALA A 115 5.69 10.45 18.96
CA ALA A 115 6.08 9.12 19.41
C ALA A 115 4.92 8.35 20.06
#